data_AF-A0A2S7PQK6-F1
#
_entry.id   AF-A0A2S7PQK6-F1
#
_cell.length_a   1.000
_cell.length_b   1.000
_cell.length_c   1.000
_cell.angle_alpha   90.00
_cell.angle_beta   90.00
_cell.angle_gamma   90.00
#
_symmetry.space_group_name_H-M   'P 1'
#
loop_
_entity.id
_entity.type
_entity.pdbx_description
1 polymer ?
#
loop_
_entity_poly.entity_id
_entity_poly.type
_entity_poly.pdbx_seq_one_letter_code
_entity_poly.pdbx_strand_id
1 'polypeptide(L)'
;MESPFRDDEDIDDILKDLENASLIPAKRRTIKISSHVDKLCSRAYDEGLSDASLDKLVDIITLPNELDQGSIGKLIKNLYPVDKVTDSIVIKVIGCLGHGKAKPSYASQAALLKWLILVYDVLANQKILSQLYAVIFNLLDTIALRYGPSPPLKNFSWW
;
A
#
# COMPACT_ATOMS: atom_id res chain seq x y z
N MET A 1 17.56 26.90 16.63
CA MET A 1 17.28 25.53 16.18
C MET A 1 16.80 25.67 14.75
N GLU A 2 17.73 25.64 13.79
CA GLU A 2 17.38 25.60 12.38
C GLU A 2 16.68 24.28 12.09
N SER A 3 15.48 24.36 11.52
CA SER A 3 14.82 23.20 10.92
C SER A 3 15.75 22.72 9.80
N PRO A 4 16.26 21.48 9.81
CA PRO A 4 17.20 20.99 8.78
C PRO A 4 16.52 20.72 7.44
N PHE A 5 15.32 21.28 7.22
CA PHE A 5 14.41 20.88 6.19
C PHE A 5 14.17 22.09 5.28
N ARG A 6 14.71 22.01 4.07
CA ARG A 6 14.47 23.00 3.03
C ARG A 6 13.06 22.78 2.51
N ASP A 7 12.23 23.83 2.54
CA ASP A 7 10.85 23.78 2.05
C ASP A 7 10.76 23.62 0.51
N ASP A 8 11.89 23.53 -0.18
CA ASP A 8 12.04 23.45 -1.65
C ASP A 8 12.48 22.05 -2.14
N GLU A 9 12.40 21.02 -1.29
CA GLU A 9 12.68 19.63 -1.69
C GLU A 9 11.60 19.09 -2.62
N ASP A 10 12.03 18.56 -3.77
CA ASP A 10 11.18 17.87 -4.75
C ASP A 10 10.57 16.59 -4.14
N ILE A 11 9.32 16.26 -4.52
CA ILE A 11 8.63 15.01 -4.15
C ILE A 11 9.52 13.80 -4.46
N ASP A 12 10.25 13.82 -5.57
CA ASP A 12 11.15 12.73 -5.94
C ASP A 12 12.34 12.56 -4.99
N ASP A 13 12.84 13.64 -4.40
CA ASP A 13 13.93 13.58 -3.43
C ASP A 13 13.43 13.12 -2.06
N ILE A 14 12.24 13.58 -1.64
CA ILE A 14 11.56 13.08 -0.44
C ILE A 14 11.28 11.57 -0.57
N LEU A 15 10.90 11.10 -1.76
CA LEU A 15 10.68 9.67 -2.03
C LEU A 15 11.96 8.84 -1.93
N LYS A 16 13.09 9.33 -2.47
CA LYS A 16 14.38 8.64 -2.34
C LYS A 16 14.82 8.56 -0.88
N ASP A 17 14.64 9.63 -0.11
CA ASP A 17 14.99 9.65 1.30
C ASP A 17 14.09 8.70 2.09
N LEU A 18 12.80 8.65 1.76
CA LEU A 18 11.85 7.70 2.36
C LEU A 18 12.22 6.25 2.02
N GLU A 19 12.57 5.96 0.77
CA GLU A 19 13.00 4.64 0.31
C GLU A 19 14.24 4.18 1.09
N ASN A 20 15.29 5.00 1.15
CA ASN A 20 16.51 4.72 1.90
C ASN A 20 16.23 4.51 3.39
N ALA A 21 15.38 5.36 3.98
CA ALA A 21 15.03 5.26 5.39
C ALA A 21 14.14 4.04 5.71
N SER A 22 13.33 3.58 4.75
CA SER A 22 12.46 2.41 4.88
C SER A 22 13.25 1.10 5.03
N LEU A 23 14.47 1.03 4.48
CA LEU A 23 15.38 -0.11 4.59
C LEU A 23 16.15 -0.14 5.92
N ILE A 24 16.24 0.99 6.63
CA ILE A 24 16.98 1.10 7.88
C ILE A 24 16.04 0.77 9.05
N PRO A 25 16.41 -0.13 9.98
CA PRO A 25 15.58 -0.43 11.15
C PRO A 25 15.34 0.81 12.02
N ALA A 26 14.11 0.98 12.53
CA ALA A 26 13.70 2.16 13.32
C ALA A 26 14.64 2.49 14.50
N LYS A 27 15.28 1.48 15.11
CA LYS A 27 16.23 1.64 16.23
C LYS A 27 17.57 2.26 15.84
N ARG A 28 17.94 2.23 14.55
CA ARG A 28 19.19 2.80 14.01
C ARG A 28 18.97 4.10 13.25
N ARG A 29 17.72 4.57 13.15
CA ARG A 29 17.40 5.81 12.43
C ARG A 29 17.75 7.02 13.29
N THR A 30 18.63 7.87 12.77
CA THR A 30 18.94 9.19 13.36
C THR A 30 17.80 10.19 13.14
N ILE A 31 16.90 9.93 12.19
CA ILE A 31 15.84 10.85 11.75
C ILE A 31 14.46 10.21 11.88
N LYS A 32 13.46 11.00 12.32
CA LYS A 32 12.07 10.54 12.46
C LYS A 32 11.40 10.45 11.09
N ILE A 33 11.14 9.22 10.64
CA ILE A 33 10.47 8.94 9.35
C ILE A 33 9.06 9.53 9.25
N SER A 34 8.38 9.70 10.40
CA SER A 34 7.07 10.34 10.46
C SER A 34 7.06 11.74 9.84
N SER A 35 8.14 12.50 10.00
CA SER A 35 8.27 13.84 9.40
C SER A 35 8.33 13.80 7.88
N HIS A 36 9.00 12.79 7.30
CA HIS A 36 9.11 12.63 5.86
C HIS A 36 7.78 12.17 5.27
N VAL A 37 7.09 11.26 5.98
CA VAL A 37 5.74 10.80 5.62
C VAL A 37 4.74 11.95 5.66
N ASP A 38 4.72 12.75 6.71
CA ASP A 38 3.77 13.88 6.83
C ASP A 38 4.02 14.95 5.75
N LYS A 39 5.29 15.23 5.41
CA LYS A 39 5.63 16.12 4.29
C LYS A 39 5.20 15.55 2.94
N LEU A 40 5.50 14.28 2.68
CA LEU A 40 5.12 13.61 1.43
C LEU A 40 3.60 13.61 1.28
N CYS A 41 2.85 13.36 2.36
CA CYS A 41 1.39 13.43 2.34
C CYS A 41 0.88 14.85 2.04
N SER A 42 1.52 15.87 2.63
CA SER A 42 1.13 17.28 2.39
C SER A 42 1.38 17.66 0.93
N ARG A 43 2.54 17.33 0.37
CA ARG A 43 2.87 17.59 -1.04
C ARG A 43 2.00 16.79 -2.02
N ALA A 44 1.77 15.50 -1.74
CA ALA A 44 0.88 14.68 -2.54
C ALA A 44 -0.57 15.16 -2.51
N TYR A 45 -0.99 15.84 -1.44
CA TYR A 45 -2.30 16.47 -1.36
C TYR A 45 -2.40 17.75 -2.22
N ASP A 46 -1.34 18.56 -2.25
CA ASP A 46 -1.32 19.83 -2.98
C ASP A 46 -1.06 19.66 -4.48
N GLU A 47 -0.11 18.79 -4.86
CA GLU A 47 0.39 18.65 -6.24
C GLU A 47 -0.03 17.33 -6.89
N GLY A 48 -0.43 16.32 -6.08
CA GLY A 48 -0.61 14.95 -6.53
C GLY A 48 0.71 14.20 -6.75
N LEU A 49 0.63 12.97 -7.26
CA LEU A 49 1.75 12.10 -7.60
C LEU A 49 1.77 11.77 -9.10
N SER A 50 2.92 11.95 -9.74
CA SER A 50 3.17 11.45 -11.09
C SER A 50 3.16 9.90 -11.13
N ASP A 51 2.97 9.29 -12.30
CA ASP A 51 2.99 7.82 -12.44
C ASP A 51 4.32 7.21 -11.93
N ALA A 52 5.45 7.87 -12.17
CA ALA A 52 6.77 7.42 -11.68
C ALA A 52 6.90 7.53 -10.15
N SER A 53 6.42 8.63 -9.57
CA SER A 53 6.43 8.84 -8.11
C SER A 53 5.47 7.87 -7.42
N LEU A 54 4.32 7.61 -8.05
CA LEU A 54 3.32 6.66 -7.59
C LEU A 54 3.86 5.22 -7.61
N ASP A 55 4.53 4.81 -8.70
CA ASP A 55 5.13 3.49 -8.82
C ASP A 55 6.18 3.23 -7.72
N LYS A 56 7.07 4.20 -7.47
CA LYS A 56 8.04 4.14 -6.36
C LYS A 56 7.36 4.03 -5.00
N LEU A 57 6.31 4.81 -4.76
CA LEU A 57 5.62 4.79 -3.48
C LEU A 57 4.87 3.47 -3.26
N VAL A 58 4.28 2.90 -4.31
CA VAL A 58 3.71 1.55 -4.29
C VAL A 58 4.79 0.50 -4.00
N ASP A 59 5.99 0.62 -4.58
CA ASP A 59 7.10 -0.29 -4.26
C ASP A 59 7.50 -0.20 -2.78
N ILE A 60 7.63 1.00 -2.22
CA ILE A 60 7.93 1.19 -0.79
C ILE A 60 6.87 0.52 0.09
N ILE A 61 5.59 0.61 -0.27
CA ILE A 61 4.47 0.05 0.50
C ILE A 61 4.37 -1.48 0.35
N THR A 62 4.62 -1.99 -0.86
CA THR A 62 4.40 -3.41 -1.20
C THR A 62 5.61 -4.30 -0.90
N LEU A 63 6.82 -3.73 -0.92
CA LEU A 63 8.05 -4.44 -0.57
C LEU A 63 8.27 -4.51 0.95
N PRO A 64 9.01 -5.51 1.45
CA PRO A 64 9.37 -5.60 2.86
C PRO A 64 10.13 -4.36 3.31
N ASN A 65 9.54 -3.63 4.25
CA ASN A 65 10.10 -2.39 4.78
C ASN A 65 9.95 -2.33 6.31
N GLU A 66 10.73 -1.45 6.93
CA GLU A 66 10.75 -1.22 8.38
C GLU A 66 9.87 0.00 8.77
N LEU A 67 8.87 0.36 7.95
CA LEU A 67 7.92 1.42 8.28
C LEU A 67 6.87 0.89 9.27
N ASP A 68 6.43 1.77 10.16
CA ASP A 68 5.32 1.45 11.05
C ASP A 68 3.99 1.44 10.28
N GLN A 69 3.03 0.68 10.81
CA GLN A 69 1.70 0.51 10.20
C GLN A 69 0.92 1.83 10.08
N GLY A 70 1.18 2.81 10.96
CA GLY A 70 0.55 4.13 10.92
C GLY A 70 1.04 4.94 9.74
N SER A 71 2.36 4.97 9.53
CA SER A 71 3.01 5.60 8.38
C SER A 71 2.52 4.99 7.05
N ILE A 72 2.52 3.66 6.93
CA ILE A 72 2.01 2.98 5.72
C ILE A 72 0.55 3.35 5.46
N GLY A 73 -0.30 3.32 6.50
CA GLY A 73 -1.70 3.68 6.38
C GLY A 73 -1.93 5.13 5.96
N LYS A 74 -1.08 6.08 6.41
CA LYS A 74 -1.10 7.48 5.97
C LYS A 74 -0.69 7.62 4.50
N LEU A 75 0.38 6.95 4.09
CA LEU A 75 0.87 6.97 2.71
C LEU A 75 -0.21 6.47 1.74
N ILE A 76 -0.83 5.32 2.03
CA ILE A 76 -1.88 4.74 1.18
C ILE A 76 -3.08 5.70 1.01
N LYS A 77 -3.46 6.41 2.06
CA LYS A 77 -4.59 7.35 2.03
C LYS A 77 -4.32 8.60 1.20
N ASN A 78 -3.05 8.97 1.05
CA ASN A 78 -2.62 10.16 0.30
C ASN A 78 -2.01 9.80 -1.06
N LEU A 79 -2.30 8.61 -1.58
CA LEU A 79 -1.96 8.22 -2.95
C LEU A 79 -2.92 8.92 -3.93
N TYR A 80 -2.61 10.15 -4.32
CA TYR A 80 -3.42 10.91 -5.28
C TYR A 80 -2.72 10.93 -6.65
N PRO A 81 -3.19 10.15 -7.65
CA PRO A 81 -2.59 10.19 -8.99
C PRO A 81 -2.94 11.49 -9.71
N VAL A 82 -1.94 12.13 -10.34
CA VAL A 82 -2.14 13.26 -11.27
C VAL A 82 -2.52 12.78 -12.66
N ASP A 83 -1.88 11.69 -13.09
CA ASP A 83 -2.02 11.10 -14.40
C ASP A 83 -2.71 9.73 -14.35
N LYS A 84 -2.92 9.14 -15.53
CA LYS A 84 -3.46 7.78 -15.63
C LYS A 84 -2.53 6.78 -14.96
N VAL A 85 -3.09 5.91 -14.14
CA VAL A 85 -2.33 4.86 -13.43
C VAL A 85 -2.02 3.71 -14.39
N THR A 86 -0.74 3.40 -14.55
CA THR A 86 -0.27 2.31 -15.42
C THR A 86 -0.63 0.92 -14.86
N ASP A 87 -0.89 -0.05 -15.75
CA ASP A 87 -1.23 -1.44 -15.41
C ASP A 87 -0.20 -2.11 -14.49
N SER A 88 1.08 -1.71 -14.60
CA SER A 88 2.18 -2.18 -13.73
C SER A 88 1.88 -1.92 -12.25
N ILE A 89 1.41 -0.71 -11.91
CA ILE A 89 1.09 -0.31 -10.53
C ILE A 89 -0.06 -1.16 -10.00
N VAL A 90 -1.09 -1.38 -10.82
CA VAL A 90 -2.25 -2.22 -10.46
C VAL A 90 -1.82 -3.66 -10.20
N ILE A 91 -0.95 -4.21 -11.05
CA ILE A 91 -0.41 -5.57 -10.89
C ILE A 91 0.41 -5.69 -9.60
N LYS A 92 1.26 -4.70 -9.27
CA LYS A 92 2.01 -4.66 -8.00
C LYS A 92 1.09 -4.66 -6.78
N VAL A 93 0.07 -3.81 -6.80
CA VAL A 93 -0.95 -3.72 -5.73
C VAL A 93 -1.69 -5.05 -5.56
N ILE A 94 -2.15 -5.68 -6.64
CA ILE A 94 -2.85 -6.96 -6.56
C ILE A 94 -1.90 -8.10 -6.17
N GLY A 95 -0.66 -8.07 -6.66
CA GLY A 95 0.38 -9.07 -6.35
C GLY A 95 0.78 -9.09 -4.87
N CYS A 96 0.70 -7.94 -4.19
CA CYS A 96 0.97 -7.86 -2.75
C CYS A 96 -0.16 -8.44 -1.88
N LEU A 97 -1.34 -8.73 -2.46
CA LEU A 97 -2.47 -9.30 -1.72
C LEU A 97 -2.25 -10.78 -1.39
N GLY A 98 -2.69 -11.21 -0.21
CA GLY A 98 -2.66 -12.60 0.23
C GLY A 98 -1.60 -12.90 1.30
N HIS A 99 -1.26 -14.18 1.42
CA HIS A 99 -0.40 -14.68 2.50
C HIS A 99 1.07 -14.67 2.06
N GLY A 100 1.94 -14.09 2.87
CA GLY A 100 3.39 -14.14 2.65
C GLY A 100 4.15 -13.35 3.69
N LYS A 101 5.32 -13.85 4.12
CA LYS A 101 6.21 -13.14 5.06
C LYS A 101 6.77 -11.83 4.47
N ALA A 102 6.82 -11.76 3.14
CA ALA A 102 7.27 -10.58 2.41
C ALA A 102 6.12 -9.65 2.00
N LYS A 103 4.86 -9.97 2.34
CA LYS A 103 3.68 -9.18 1.96
C LYS A 103 3.32 -8.18 3.06
N PRO A 104 2.73 -7.02 2.71
CA PRO A 104 2.29 -6.03 3.68
C PRO A 104 1.17 -6.58 4.56
N SER A 105 0.90 -5.92 5.69
CA SER A 105 -0.14 -6.35 6.64
C SER A 105 -1.53 -6.40 6.00
N TYR A 106 -2.44 -7.22 6.54
CA TYR A 106 -3.82 -7.29 6.05
C TYR A 106 -4.54 -5.93 6.07
N ALA A 107 -4.24 -5.08 7.06
CA ALA A 107 -4.80 -3.72 7.13
C ALA A 107 -4.33 -2.85 5.95
N SER A 108 -3.05 -2.95 5.59
CA SER A 108 -2.47 -2.24 4.45
C SER A 108 -3.01 -2.79 3.12
N GLN A 109 -3.11 -4.12 2.99
CA GLN A 109 -3.73 -4.77 1.83
C GLN A 109 -5.18 -4.30 1.61
N ALA A 110 -5.98 -4.23 2.68
CA ALA A 110 -7.36 -3.75 2.60
C ALA A 110 -7.43 -2.25 2.24
N ALA A 111 -6.49 -1.43 2.74
CA ALA A 111 -6.41 -0.02 2.38
C ALA A 111 -6.02 0.18 0.91
N LEU A 112 -5.06 -0.60 0.41
CA LEU A 112 -4.66 -0.60 -1.01
C LEU A 112 -5.80 -1.04 -1.93
N LEU A 113 -6.58 -2.04 -1.52
CA LEU A 113 -7.75 -2.47 -2.30
C LEU A 113 -8.82 -1.37 -2.37
N LYS A 114 -9.07 -0.68 -1.25
CA LYS A 114 -9.97 0.49 -1.24
C LYS A 114 -9.46 1.60 -2.13
N TRP A 115 -8.15 1.87 -2.09
CA TRP A 115 -7.52 2.84 -2.97
C TRP A 115 -7.70 2.47 -4.44
N LEU A 116 -7.52 1.20 -4.81
CA LEU A 116 -7.69 0.72 -6.18
C LEU A 116 -9.11 0.96 -6.72
N ILE A 117 -10.12 0.85 -5.86
CA ILE A 117 -11.52 1.19 -6.20
C ILE A 117 -11.68 2.70 -6.43
N LEU A 118 -11.02 3.53 -5.61
CA LEU A 118 -11.08 5.00 -5.75
C LEU A 118 -10.41 5.49 -7.05
N VAL A 119 -9.32 4.85 -7.48
CA VAL A 119 -8.60 5.22 -8.70
C VAL A 119 -9.10 4.48 -9.95
N TYR A 120 -10.20 3.74 -9.86
CA TYR A 120 -10.75 2.94 -10.96
C TYR A 120 -10.98 3.77 -12.25
N ASP A 121 -11.53 4.98 -12.09
CA ASP A 121 -11.86 5.85 -13.22
C ASP A 121 -10.62 6.46 -13.89
N VAL A 122 -9.49 6.50 -13.19
CA VAL A 122 -8.21 7.05 -13.68
C VAL A 122 -7.20 5.97 -14.09
N LEU A 123 -7.61 4.69 -14.14
CA LEU A 123 -6.77 3.61 -14.66
C LEU A 123 -6.53 3.78 -16.16
N ALA A 124 -5.29 3.53 -16.61
CA ALA A 124 -4.96 3.51 -18.03
C ALA A 124 -5.75 2.43 -18.79
N ASN A 125 -5.94 1.27 -18.16
CA ASN A 125 -6.67 0.14 -18.71
C ASN A 125 -7.57 -0.51 -17.66
N GLN A 126 -8.85 -0.16 -17.65
CA GLN A 126 -9.83 -0.73 -16.70
C GLN A 126 -10.01 -2.26 -16.83
N LYS A 127 -9.72 -2.84 -18.01
CA LYS A 127 -9.88 -4.29 -18.25
C LYS A 127 -8.90 -5.13 -17.44
N ILE A 128 -7.81 -4.55 -16.93
CA ILE A 128 -6.82 -5.27 -16.10
C ILE A 128 -7.48 -5.86 -14.85
N LEU A 129 -8.47 -5.17 -14.27
CA LEU A 129 -9.18 -5.64 -13.10
C LEU A 129 -10.08 -6.84 -13.40
N SER A 130 -10.70 -6.87 -14.59
CA SER A 130 -11.46 -8.04 -15.04
C SER A 130 -10.58 -9.26 -15.23
N GLN A 131 -9.34 -9.07 -15.71
CA GLN A 131 -8.37 -10.15 -15.87
C GLN A 131 -7.85 -10.66 -14.51
N LEU A 132 -7.64 -9.75 -13.56
CA LEU A 132 -7.17 -10.07 -12.21
C LEU A 132 -8.31 -10.42 -11.24
N TYR A 133 -9.56 -10.38 -11.70
CA TYR A 133 -10.74 -10.70 -10.88
C TYR A 133 -10.64 -12.09 -10.27
N ALA A 134 -10.17 -13.08 -11.02
CA ALA A 134 -9.98 -14.44 -10.52
C ALA A 134 -9.03 -14.47 -9.30
N VAL A 135 -7.99 -13.64 -9.29
CA VAL A 135 -7.03 -13.54 -8.17
C VAL A 135 -7.69 -12.90 -6.96
N ILE A 136 -8.40 -11.78 -7.15
CA ILE A 136 -9.14 -11.09 -6.07
C ILE A 136 -10.21 -12.01 -5.47
N PHE A 137 -10.94 -12.72 -6.32
CA PHE A 137 -11.99 -13.66 -5.93
C PHE A 137 -11.42 -14.84 -5.12
N ASN A 138 -10.32 -15.44 -5.57
CA ASN A 138 -9.65 -16.51 -4.84
C ASN A 138 -9.17 -16.06 -3.46
N LEU A 139 -8.74 -14.80 -3.32
CA LEU A 139 -8.34 -14.23 -2.03
C LEU A 139 -9.53 -14.02 -1.10
N LEU A 140 -10.69 -13.62 -1.62
CA LEU A 140 -11.94 -13.54 -0.87
C LEU A 140 -12.41 -14.92 -0.40
N ASP A 141 -12.37 -15.92 -1.28
CA ASP A 141 -12.74 -17.30 -0.98
C ASP A 141 -11.83 -17.89 0.12
N THR A 142 -10.51 -17.64 0.02
CA THR A 142 -9.54 -18.07 1.05
C THR A 142 -9.81 -17.44 2.43
N ILE A 143 -10.27 -16.19 2.48
CA ILE A 143 -10.64 -15.53 3.75
C ILE A 143 -11.99 -16.08 4.25
N ALA A 144 -12.97 -16.29 3.36
CA ALA A 144 -14.29 -16.82 3.69
C ALA A 144 -14.20 -18.27 4.23
N LEU A 145 -13.35 -19.12 3.63
CA LEU A 145 -13.10 -20.49 4.11
C LEU A 145 -12.38 -20.51 5.48
N ARG A 146 -11.61 -19.47 5.81
CA ARG A 146 -10.89 -19.36 7.09
C ARG A 146 -11.73 -18.75 8.21
N TYR A 147 -12.69 -17.87 7.87
CA TYR A 147 -13.55 -17.17 8.83
C TYR A 147 -14.97 -17.75 8.93
N GLY A 148 -15.34 -18.71 8.08
CA GLY A 148 -16.51 -19.52 8.30
C GLY A 148 -16.33 -20.29 9.60
N PRO A 149 -17.16 -20.06 10.65
CA PRO A 149 -17.13 -20.92 11.81
C PRO A 149 -17.43 -22.33 11.29
N SER A 150 -16.45 -23.22 11.32
CA SER A 150 -16.74 -24.64 11.26
C SER A 150 -17.76 -24.88 12.37
N PRO A 151 -19.01 -25.30 12.06
CA PRO A 151 -19.87 -25.78 13.12
C PRO A 151 -19.08 -26.88 13.83
N PRO A 152 -19.00 -26.86 15.17
CA PRO A 152 -18.43 -28.01 15.87
C PRO A 152 -19.22 -29.23 15.38
N LEU A 153 -18.50 -30.26 14.95
CA LEU A 153 -19.07 -31.59 14.74
C LEU A 153 -19.61 -32.07 16.10
N LYS A 154 -20.78 -31.57 16.49
CA LYS A 154 -21.57 -32.18 17.54
C LYS A 154 -22.04 -33.50 16.96
N ASN A 155 -21.42 -34.56 17.46
CA ASN A 155 -21.85 -35.95 17.35
C ASN A 155 -23.37 -36.03 17.23
N PHE A 156 -23.84 -36.25 16.02
CA PHE A 156 -25.18 -36.74 15.77
C PHE A 156 -25.15 -38.25 16.08
N SER A 157 -25.38 -38.58 17.35
CA SER A 157 -25.68 -39.94 17.78
C SER A 157 -27.14 -40.21 17.47
N TRP A 158 -27.39 -40.96 16.39
CA TRP A 158 -28.67 -41.63 16.14
C TRP A 158 -28.47 -43.13 16.23
N TRP A 159 -28.10 -43.65 17.39
CA TRP A 159 -28.34 -45.02 17.85
C TRP A 159 -28.28 -45.01 19.38
#